data_AF-A0A673TQL5-F1
#
_entry.id   AF-A0A673TQL5-F1
#
_cell.length_a   1.000
_cell.length_b   1.000
_cell.length_c   1.000
_cell.angle_alpha   90.00
_cell.angle_beta   90.00
_cell.angle_gamma   90.00
#
_symmetry.space_group_name_H-M   'P 1'
#
loop_
_entity.id
_entity.type
_entity.pdbx_description
1 polymer ?
#
loop_
_entity_poly.entity_id
_entity_poly.type
_entity_poly.pdbx_seq_one_letter_code
_entity_poly.pdbx_strand_id
1 'polypeptide(L)'
;MFSCVKPYEDQNYSALKRACLRKKVLFEDPNFPATDDSLYYKGTSGPTVRWRRPKDICEDPRLFVDGISSHDLHQGQVGNCWFVAACSSIASRESLWQKQQRLQFERWDVVLDKPGKVTITGTSQNWTPDLTNLMTRQLLDPAAIFWRKEDSDAMDWNEADALEFGERLSDLAKIRKVMYFLITFGEGLEPANLKASVVFNQL
;
A
#
# COMPACT_ATOMS: atom_id res chain seq x y z
N MET A 1 19.86 -11.06 -5.20
CA MET A 1 19.60 -11.58 -3.84
C MET A 1 19.64 -10.38 -2.89
N PHE A 2 18.51 -9.71 -2.65
CA PHE A 2 18.45 -8.55 -1.76
C PHE A 2 18.57 -9.02 -0.32
N SER A 3 19.50 -8.43 0.44
CA SER A 3 19.72 -8.79 1.84
C SER A 3 18.43 -8.60 2.65
N CYS A 4 18.10 -9.61 3.45
CA CYS A 4 17.10 -9.50 4.50
C CYS A 4 17.48 -8.30 5.38
N VAL A 5 16.59 -7.31 5.47
CA VAL A 5 16.76 -6.15 6.35
C VAL A 5 16.91 -6.68 7.77
N LYS A 6 18.12 -6.57 8.34
CA LYS A 6 18.37 -6.95 9.73
C LYS A 6 17.72 -5.89 10.64
N PRO A 7 16.83 -6.28 11.56
CA PRO A 7 16.34 -5.36 12.57
C PRO A 7 17.50 -4.79 13.38
N TYR A 8 17.50 -3.48 13.63
CA TYR A 8 18.42 -2.88 14.58
C TYR A 8 18.07 -3.37 15.99
N GLU A 9 19.05 -3.87 16.73
CA GLU A 9 18.88 -4.39 18.10
C GLU A 9 17.71 -5.40 18.23
N ASP A 10 17.51 -6.24 17.21
CA ASP A 10 16.44 -7.25 17.13
C ASP A 10 15.00 -6.69 17.27
N GLN A 11 14.81 -5.38 17.06
CA GLN A 11 13.52 -4.72 17.21
C GLN A 11 12.60 -4.99 16.00
N ASN A 12 11.72 -5.98 16.11
CA ASN A 12 10.70 -6.26 15.07
C ASN A 12 9.47 -5.35 15.22
N TYR A 13 9.33 -4.39 14.31
CA TYR A 13 8.20 -3.43 14.29
C TYR A 13 6.83 -4.11 14.43
N SER A 14 6.55 -5.13 13.62
CA SER A 14 5.24 -5.79 13.59
C SER A 14 4.90 -6.48 14.90
N ALA A 15 5.90 -7.13 15.52
CA ALA A 15 5.74 -7.77 16.82
C ALA A 15 5.53 -6.74 17.94
N LEU A 16 6.34 -5.68 17.96
CA LEU A 16 6.27 -4.59 18.93
C LEU A 16 4.92 -3.86 18.87
N LYS A 17 4.48 -3.48 17.66
CA LYS A 17 3.18 -2.85 17.44
C LYS A 17 2.04 -3.73 17.95
N ARG A 18 2.06 -5.02 17.61
CA ARG A 18 1.02 -5.97 18.04
C ARG A 18 1.01 -6.13 19.57
N ALA A 19 2.16 -6.18 20.21
CA ALA A 19 2.27 -6.27 21.67
C ALA A 19 1.69 -5.02 22.35
N CYS A 20 2.03 -3.82 21.87
CA CYS A 20 1.53 -2.55 22.41
C CYS A 20 0.01 -2.44 22.26
N LEU A 21 -0.52 -2.76 21.08
CA LEU A 21 -1.96 -2.76 20.82
C LEU A 21 -2.72 -3.73 21.72
N ARG A 22 -2.21 -4.97 21.91
CA ARG A 22 -2.81 -5.95 22.83
C ARG A 22 -2.84 -5.46 24.27
N LYS A 23 -1.76 -4.81 24.71
CA LYS A 23 -1.63 -4.28 26.08
C LYS A 23 -2.34 -2.92 26.26
N LYS A 24 -2.83 -2.30 25.18
CA LYS A 24 -3.38 -0.93 25.16
C LYS A 24 -2.42 0.12 25.74
N VAL A 25 -1.12 -0.05 25.51
CA VAL A 25 -0.08 0.89 25.92
C VAL A 25 0.56 1.54 24.70
N LEU A 26 1.10 2.74 24.89
CA LEU A 26 1.92 3.40 23.87
C LEU A 26 3.34 2.85 23.92
N PHE A 27 3.99 2.76 22.76
CA PHE A 27 5.36 2.29 22.67
C PHE A 27 6.34 3.31 23.25
N GLU A 28 7.35 2.81 23.96
CA GLU A 28 8.53 3.53 24.46
C GLU A 28 9.76 2.72 24.05
N ASP A 29 10.73 3.38 23.43
CA ASP A 29 11.92 2.71 22.89
C ASP A 29 13.00 2.57 23.97
N PRO A 30 13.36 1.34 24.39
CA PRO A 30 14.42 1.15 25.37
C PRO A 30 15.80 1.55 24.83
N ASN A 31 16.01 1.55 23.51
CA ASN A 31 17.29 1.84 22.88
C ASN A 31 17.48 3.32 22.58
N PHE A 32 16.40 4.10 22.64
CA PHE A 32 16.41 5.56 22.43
C PHE A 32 15.41 6.24 23.37
N PRO A 33 15.69 6.27 24.69
CA PRO A 33 14.75 6.76 25.69
C PRO A 33 14.52 8.27 25.58
N ALA A 34 13.33 8.74 25.98
CA ALA A 34 12.97 10.15 25.98
C ALA A 34 13.64 10.95 27.13
N THR A 35 14.97 10.98 27.12
CA THR A 35 15.84 11.58 28.15
C THR A 35 16.98 12.37 27.49
N ASP A 36 17.72 13.14 28.29
CA ASP A 36 18.85 13.94 27.78
C ASP A 36 19.98 13.07 27.20
N ASP A 37 20.10 11.81 27.64
CA ASP A 37 21.06 10.83 27.08
C ASP A 37 20.83 10.54 25.59
N SER A 38 19.61 10.77 25.08
CA SER A 38 19.29 10.63 23.65
C SER A 38 19.43 11.93 22.85
N LEU A 39 19.57 13.07 23.54
CA LEU A 39 19.76 14.38 22.89
C LEU A 39 21.24 14.76 22.82
N TYR A 40 21.99 14.43 23.86
CA TYR A 40 23.32 14.96 24.10
C TYR A 40 24.33 13.86 24.41
N TYR A 41 25.57 14.07 24.00
CA TYR A 41 26.67 13.23 24.49
C TYR A 41 26.88 13.46 25.99
N LYS A 42 27.28 12.40 26.69
CA LYS A 42 27.56 12.45 28.14
C LYS A 42 28.44 13.65 28.50
N GLY A 43 27.98 14.47 29.44
CA GLY A 43 28.69 15.66 29.92
C GLY A 43 28.38 16.95 29.16
N THR A 44 27.50 16.92 28.15
CA THR A 44 27.06 18.13 27.44
C THR A 44 25.75 18.64 28.05
N SER A 45 25.73 19.88 28.52
CA SER A 45 24.51 20.54 28.98
C SER A 45 23.86 21.33 27.85
N GLY A 46 22.63 20.98 27.49
CA GLY A 46 21.81 21.72 26.52
C GLY A 46 20.67 22.52 27.18
N PRO A 47 19.87 23.24 26.38
CA PRO A 47 18.63 23.84 26.86
C PRO A 47 17.68 22.78 27.41
N THR A 48 16.79 23.18 28.32
CA THR A 48 15.76 22.27 28.84
C THR A 48 14.79 21.87 27.73
N VAL A 49 14.80 20.59 27.35
CA VAL A 49 13.89 20.01 26.36
C VAL A 49 12.82 19.18 27.07
N ARG A 50 11.59 19.23 26.56
CA ARG A 50 10.50 18.35 27.01
C ARG A 50 10.05 17.49 25.83
N TRP A 51 10.15 16.17 26.01
CA TRP A 51 9.62 15.21 25.07
C TRP A 51 8.08 15.19 25.12
N ARG A 52 7.44 15.23 23.96
CA ARG A 52 5.97 15.17 23.81
C ARG A 52 5.60 14.29 22.63
N ARG A 53 4.47 13.59 22.73
CA ARG A 53 3.90 12.87 21.57
C ARG A 53 3.12 13.87 20.71
N PRO A 54 2.92 13.62 19.39
CA PRO A 54 2.16 14.54 18.54
C PRO A 54 0.77 14.91 19.06
N LYS A 55 0.07 13.96 19.71
CA LYS A 55 -1.25 14.19 20.34
C LYS A 55 -1.21 15.15 21.54
N ASP A 56 -0.05 15.34 22.16
CA ASP A 56 0.15 16.28 23.28
C ASP A 56 0.52 17.69 22.79
N ILE A 57 0.64 17.86 21.46
CA ILE A 57 1.01 19.11 20.78
C ILE A 57 -0.19 19.68 20.00
N CYS A 58 -0.95 18.83 19.30
CA CYS A 58 -2.15 19.22 18.58
C CYS A 58 -3.27 18.16 18.67
N GLU A 59 -4.52 18.58 18.42
CA GLU A 59 -5.71 17.73 18.57
C GLU A 59 -5.81 16.62 17.51
N ASP A 60 -5.47 16.92 16.26
CA ASP A 60 -5.55 15.98 15.12
C ASP A 60 -4.19 15.81 14.42
N PRO A 61 -3.22 15.11 15.04
CA PRO A 61 -1.91 14.89 14.43
C PRO A 61 -2.01 13.92 13.26
N ARG A 62 -1.56 14.38 12.08
CA ARG A 62 -1.50 13.59 10.85
C ARG A 62 -0.04 13.33 10.47
N LEU A 63 0.25 12.10 10.04
CA LEU A 63 1.59 11.73 9.61
C LEU A 63 1.94 12.30 8.22
N PHE A 64 0.94 12.34 7.33
CA PHE A 64 1.04 12.93 6.00
C PHE A 64 -0.23 13.74 5.72
N VAL A 65 -0.10 14.89 5.08
CA VAL A 65 -1.19 15.74 4.62
C VAL A 65 -0.87 16.09 3.16
N ASP A 66 -1.78 15.74 2.25
CA ASP A 66 -1.62 16.00 0.81
C ASP A 66 -0.36 15.39 0.16
N GLY A 67 0.17 14.29 0.73
CA GLY A 67 1.31 13.55 0.20
C GLY A 67 2.62 13.81 0.97
N ILE A 68 3.75 13.59 0.30
CA ILE A 68 5.08 13.94 0.80
C ILE A 68 5.65 14.99 -0.14
N SER A 69 6.06 16.13 0.41
CA SER A 69 6.65 17.24 -0.32
C SER A 69 8.03 17.58 0.23
N SER A 70 8.90 18.07 -0.65
CA SER A 70 10.17 18.68 -0.23
C SER A 70 9.97 19.88 0.70
N HIS A 71 8.78 20.49 0.68
CA HIS A 71 8.39 21.61 1.53
C HIS A 71 8.01 21.20 2.96
N ASP A 72 7.82 19.91 3.24
CA ASP A 72 7.49 19.42 4.59
C ASP A 72 8.72 19.40 5.52
N LEU A 73 9.91 19.62 4.95
CA LEU A 73 11.19 19.49 5.63
C LEU A 73 11.76 20.85 5.99
N HIS A 74 11.53 21.27 7.23
CA HIS A 74 12.13 22.48 7.80
C HIS A 74 13.30 22.14 8.72
N GLN A 75 14.43 22.83 8.53
CA GLN A 75 15.58 22.69 9.42
C GLN A 75 15.25 23.31 10.79
N GLY A 76 15.46 22.53 11.85
CA GLY A 76 15.36 22.99 13.23
C GLY A 76 16.67 23.63 13.72
N GLN A 77 16.89 23.58 15.04
CA GLN A 77 18.09 24.17 15.67
C GLN A 77 19.34 23.29 15.56
N VAL A 78 19.21 22.05 15.07
CA VAL A 78 20.33 21.10 14.94
C VAL A 78 21.11 21.40 13.66
N GLY A 79 22.45 21.32 13.73
CA GLY A 79 23.37 21.49 12.60
C GLY A 79 23.37 20.31 11.61
N ASN A 80 22.19 19.81 11.22
CA ASN A 80 22.01 18.65 10.35
C ASN A 80 21.47 19.01 8.95
N CYS A 81 21.80 20.22 8.45
CA CYS A 81 21.35 20.70 7.14
C CYS A 81 21.65 19.71 6.00
N TRP A 82 22.77 19.02 6.05
CA TRP A 82 23.17 17.98 5.09
C TRP A 82 22.17 16.82 5.03
N PHE A 83 21.59 16.41 6.17
CA PHE A 83 20.59 15.36 6.24
C PHE A 83 19.24 15.85 5.72
N VAL A 84 18.80 17.04 6.16
CA VAL A 84 17.53 17.64 5.72
C VAL A 84 17.53 17.86 4.19
N ALA A 85 18.63 18.37 3.63
CA ALA A 85 18.78 18.57 2.19
C ALA A 85 18.76 17.24 1.40
N ALA A 86 19.37 16.18 1.94
CA ALA A 86 19.30 14.85 1.34
C ALA A 86 17.86 14.31 1.32
N CYS A 87 17.14 14.41 2.45
CA CYS A 87 15.73 14.02 2.53
C CYS A 87 14.85 14.83 1.56
N SER A 88 15.10 16.14 1.42
CA SER A 88 14.36 17.01 0.50
C SER A 88 14.60 16.64 -0.97
N SER A 89 15.83 16.28 -1.31
CA SER A 89 16.21 15.78 -2.65
C SER A 89 15.56 14.43 -2.96
N ILE A 90 15.34 13.58 -1.96
CA ILE A 90 14.60 12.33 -2.12
C ILE A 90 13.11 12.65 -2.27
N ALA A 91 12.54 13.47 -1.39
CA ALA A 91 11.12 13.83 -1.40
C ALA A 91 10.67 14.45 -2.73
N SER A 92 11.53 15.24 -3.38
CA SER A 92 11.26 15.84 -4.71
C SER A 92 11.24 14.82 -5.86
N ARG A 93 11.64 13.57 -5.63
CA ARG A 93 11.72 12.50 -6.61
C ARG A 93 10.94 11.27 -6.13
N GLU A 94 9.65 11.25 -6.41
CA GLU A 94 8.74 10.17 -6.00
C GLU A 94 9.27 8.76 -6.29
N SER A 95 9.92 8.58 -7.44
CA SER A 95 10.48 7.29 -7.86
C SER A 95 11.59 6.73 -6.95
N LEU A 96 12.18 7.54 -6.07
CA LEU A 96 13.21 7.11 -5.13
C LEU A 96 12.66 6.60 -3.80
N TRP A 97 11.47 7.04 -3.39
CA TRP A 97 10.90 6.71 -2.08
C TRP A 97 9.58 5.96 -2.16
N GLN A 98 8.82 6.11 -3.23
CA GLN A 98 7.80 5.14 -3.55
C GLN A 98 8.52 3.86 -3.95
N LYS A 99 8.30 2.78 -3.19
CA LYS A 99 8.54 1.43 -3.70
C LYS A 99 7.59 1.22 -4.87
N GLN A 100 7.98 1.73 -6.03
CA GLN A 100 7.30 1.46 -7.27
C GLN A 100 7.65 0.01 -7.59
N GLN A 101 6.81 -0.91 -7.14
CA GLN A 101 6.82 -2.25 -7.70
C GLN A 101 6.54 -2.02 -9.18
N ARG A 102 7.57 -2.11 -10.02
CA ARG A 102 7.43 -2.00 -11.46
C ARG A 102 6.78 -3.30 -11.93
N LEU A 103 5.47 -3.38 -11.69
CA LEU A 103 4.63 -4.46 -12.15
C LEU A 103 4.23 -4.11 -13.57
N GLN A 104 4.47 -5.04 -14.48
CA GLN A 104 3.91 -5.02 -15.81
C GLN A 104 2.89 -6.15 -15.88
N PHE A 105 1.64 -5.82 -16.21
CA PHE A 105 0.62 -6.82 -16.47
C PHE A 105 1.09 -7.76 -17.57
N GLU A 106 1.03 -9.06 -17.31
CA GLU A 106 1.38 -10.10 -18.29
C GLU A 106 0.11 -10.73 -18.86
N ARG A 107 -0.74 -11.28 -17.99
CA ARG A 107 -1.99 -11.93 -18.40
C ARG A 107 -2.96 -12.14 -17.25
N TRP A 108 -4.22 -12.35 -17.63
CA TRP A 108 -5.23 -12.95 -16.77
C TRP A 108 -5.07 -14.47 -16.76
N ASP A 109 -5.21 -15.08 -15.59
CA ASP A 109 -5.31 -16.53 -15.43
C ASP A 109 -6.64 -16.84 -14.77
N VAL A 110 -7.66 -17.00 -15.62
CA VAL A 110 -9.05 -17.19 -15.22
C VAL A 110 -9.54 -18.53 -15.77
N VAL A 111 -10.01 -19.39 -14.86
CA VAL A 111 -10.50 -20.72 -15.17
C VAL A 111 -11.90 -20.90 -14.59
N LEU A 112 -12.80 -21.42 -15.41
CA LEU A 112 -14.14 -21.84 -15.01
C LEU A 112 -14.23 -23.37 -15.06
N ASP A 113 -14.64 -23.99 -13.95
CA ASP A 113 -14.79 -25.44 -13.86
C ASP A 113 -16.03 -25.95 -14.63
N LYS A 114 -16.99 -25.06 -14.93
CA LYS A 114 -18.21 -25.33 -15.70
C LYS A 114 -18.36 -24.33 -16.84
N PRO A 115 -19.08 -24.68 -17.92
CA PRO A 115 -19.49 -23.73 -18.95
C PRO A 115 -20.27 -22.56 -18.36
N GLY A 116 -20.07 -21.38 -18.94
CA GLY A 116 -20.74 -20.15 -18.52
C GLY A 116 -19.86 -18.93 -18.71
N LYS A 117 -20.32 -17.78 -18.20
CA LYS A 117 -19.67 -16.48 -18.36
C LYS A 117 -19.47 -15.81 -17.00
N VAL A 118 -18.33 -15.15 -16.84
CA VAL A 118 -18.01 -14.31 -15.69
C VAL A 118 -17.53 -12.94 -16.16
N THR A 119 -17.95 -11.89 -15.46
CA THR A 119 -17.47 -10.52 -15.69
C THR A 119 -16.75 -10.04 -14.44
N ILE A 120 -15.52 -9.56 -14.60
CA ILE A 120 -14.68 -8.99 -13.54
C ILE A 120 -14.61 -7.47 -13.76
N THR A 121 -15.15 -6.72 -12.80
CA THR A 121 -15.18 -5.26 -12.81
C THR A 121 -14.32 -4.73 -11.67
N GLY A 122 -13.34 -3.87 -11.99
CA GLY A 122 -12.52 -3.22 -10.97
C GLY A 122 -13.31 -2.17 -10.18
N THR A 123 -12.87 -1.87 -8.97
CA THR A 123 -13.39 -0.75 -8.20
C THR A 123 -12.33 0.33 -8.01
N SER A 124 -12.76 1.58 -7.87
CA SER A 124 -11.89 2.73 -7.60
C SER A 124 -11.06 2.50 -6.34
N GLN A 125 -9.75 2.76 -6.40
CA GLN A 125 -8.86 2.63 -5.24
C GLN A 125 -9.15 3.64 -4.12
N ASN A 126 -9.96 4.66 -4.40
CA ASN A 126 -10.42 5.63 -3.40
C ASN A 126 -11.60 5.08 -2.57
N TRP A 127 -12.28 4.03 -3.06
CA TRP A 127 -13.32 3.37 -2.28
C TRP A 127 -12.71 2.54 -1.15
N THR A 128 -13.32 2.60 0.02
CA THR A 128 -12.91 1.84 1.20
C THR A 128 -14.15 1.13 1.75
N PRO A 129 -14.24 -0.21 1.61
CA PRO A 129 -15.45 -0.95 1.96
C PRO A 129 -15.90 -0.75 3.42
N ASP A 130 -14.94 -0.56 4.32
CA ASP A 130 -15.20 -0.35 5.75
C ASP A 130 -15.84 1.02 6.07
N LEU A 131 -15.83 1.97 5.13
CA LEU A 131 -16.26 3.36 5.36
C LEU A 131 -17.53 3.75 4.60
N THR A 132 -17.73 3.24 3.39
CA THR A 132 -18.84 3.67 2.51
C THR A 132 -19.36 2.53 1.64
N ASN A 133 -20.66 2.54 1.35
CA ASN A 133 -21.24 1.67 0.33
C ASN A 133 -20.65 1.95 -1.06
N LEU A 134 -20.55 0.93 -1.90
CA LEU A 134 -20.08 1.04 -3.28
C LEU A 134 -21.10 1.79 -4.14
N MET A 135 -20.65 2.80 -4.88
CA MET A 135 -21.46 3.55 -5.86
C MET A 135 -21.13 3.10 -7.28
N THR A 136 -22.12 3.12 -8.18
CA THR A 136 -21.94 2.73 -9.59
C THR A 136 -20.81 3.47 -10.29
N ARG A 137 -20.65 4.78 -10.00
CA ARG A 137 -19.56 5.62 -10.55
C ARG A 137 -18.15 5.20 -10.12
N GLN A 138 -18.02 4.32 -9.13
CA GLN A 138 -16.75 3.81 -8.63
C GLN A 138 -16.35 2.49 -9.32
N LEU A 139 -17.22 1.92 -10.16
CA LEU A 139 -16.88 0.79 -11.01
C LEU A 139 -15.99 1.27 -12.16
N LEU A 140 -14.91 0.53 -12.40
CA LEU A 140 -13.97 0.81 -13.47
C LEU A 140 -14.45 0.18 -14.77
N ASP A 141 -14.29 0.93 -15.85
CA ASP A 141 -14.53 0.53 -17.23
C ASP A 141 -13.21 0.65 -18.00
N PRO A 142 -12.80 -0.32 -18.84
CA PRO A 142 -13.56 -1.51 -19.24
C PRO A 142 -13.55 -2.62 -18.17
N ALA A 143 -14.54 -3.52 -18.26
CA ALA A 143 -14.60 -4.76 -17.49
C ALA A 143 -14.08 -5.95 -18.31
N ALA A 144 -13.37 -6.87 -17.67
CA ALA A 144 -12.91 -8.09 -18.32
C ALA A 144 -13.99 -9.19 -18.23
N ILE A 145 -14.29 -9.81 -19.36
CA ILE A 145 -15.33 -10.82 -19.52
C ILE A 145 -14.67 -12.11 -20.01
N PHE A 146 -14.88 -13.19 -19.27
CA PHE A 146 -14.35 -14.51 -19.57
C PHE A 146 -15.51 -15.50 -19.70
N TRP A 147 -15.43 -16.43 -20.64
CA TRP A 147 -16.44 -17.45 -20.81
C TRP A 147 -15.85 -18.79 -21.25
N ARG A 148 -16.56 -19.86 -20.89
CA ARG A 148 -16.29 -21.23 -21.34
C ARG A 148 -17.54 -21.76 -22.02
N LYS A 149 -17.39 -22.31 -23.22
CA LYS A 149 -18.48 -22.92 -24.00
C LYS A 149 -18.72 -24.36 -23.52
N GLU A 150 -19.90 -24.92 -23.78
CA GLU A 150 -20.21 -26.30 -23.41
C GLU A 150 -19.36 -27.32 -24.18
N ASP A 151 -19.09 -27.04 -25.45
CA ASP A 151 -18.38 -27.94 -26.35
C ASP A 151 -16.84 -27.79 -26.31
N SER A 152 -16.32 -26.97 -25.39
CA SER A 152 -14.89 -26.65 -25.33
C SER A 152 -14.39 -26.45 -23.91
N ASP A 153 -13.24 -27.03 -23.62
CA ASP A 153 -12.49 -26.77 -22.40
C ASP A 153 -11.68 -25.47 -22.46
N ALA A 154 -11.63 -24.82 -23.63
CA ALA A 154 -10.94 -23.55 -23.79
C ALA A 154 -11.73 -22.40 -23.19
N MET A 155 -11.01 -21.52 -22.48
CA MET A 155 -11.49 -20.22 -22.04
C MET A 155 -11.34 -19.20 -23.17
N ASP A 156 -12.41 -18.47 -23.44
CA ASP A 156 -12.43 -17.32 -24.33
C ASP A 156 -12.65 -16.03 -23.49
N TRP A 157 -12.19 -14.88 -23.98
CA TRP A 157 -12.37 -13.60 -23.30
C TRP A 157 -12.38 -12.41 -24.28
N ASN A 158 -12.83 -11.25 -23.81
CA ASN A 158 -12.74 -9.98 -24.55
C ASN A 158 -11.32 -9.41 -24.49
N GLU A 159 -10.46 -9.88 -25.40
CA GLU A 159 -9.01 -9.60 -25.37
C GLU A 159 -8.63 -8.13 -25.20
N ALA A 160 -9.23 -7.22 -25.98
CA ALA A 160 -8.91 -5.80 -25.94
C ALA A 160 -9.22 -5.16 -24.57
N ASP A 161 -10.45 -5.33 -24.10
CA ASP A 161 -10.92 -4.80 -22.81
C ASP A 161 -10.16 -5.43 -21.63
N ALA A 162 -9.90 -6.74 -21.68
CA ALA A 162 -9.20 -7.46 -20.63
C ALA A 162 -7.73 -7.02 -20.54
N LEU A 163 -7.09 -6.75 -21.68
CA LEU A 163 -5.74 -6.20 -21.74
C LEU A 163 -5.69 -4.78 -21.20
N GLU A 164 -6.57 -3.88 -21.66
CA GLU A 164 -6.64 -2.50 -21.16
C GLU A 164 -6.88 -2.46 -19.64
N PHE A 165 -7.82 -3.29 -19.17
CA PHE A 165 -8.08 -3.39 -17.74
C PHE A 165 -6.86 -3.91 -16.97
N GLY A 166 -6.19 -4.93 -17.49
CA GLY A 166 -4.97 -5.50 -16.91
C GLY A 166 -3.83 -4.49 -16.79
N GLU A 167 -3.57 -3.72 -17.84
CA GLU A 167 -2.57 -2.65 -17.83
C GLU A 167 -2.87 -1.62 -16.74
N ARG A 168 -4.14 -1.22 -16.60
CA ARG A 168 -4.57 -0.30 -15.55
C ARG A 168 -4.36 -0.86 -14.15
N LEU A 169 -4.49 -2.17 -13.94
CA LEU A 169 -4.19 -2.78 -12.63
C LEU A 169 -2.73 -2.53 -12.21
N SER A 170 -1.79 -2.46 -13.16
CA SER A 170 -0.39 -2.15 -12.87
C SER A 170 -0.24 -0.74 -12.28
N ASP A 171 -1.04 0.22 -12.75
CA ASP A 171 -1.07 1.57 -12.20
C ASP A 171 -1.80 1.63 -10.86
N LEU A 172 -2.93 0.92 -10.72
CA LEU A 172 -3.67 0.87 -9.46
C LEU A 172 -2.86 0.24 -8.32
N ALA A 173 -2.03 -0.77 -8.63
CA ALA A 173 -1.13 -1.40 -7.67
C ALA A 173 -0.07 -0.43 -7.09
N LYS A 174 0.22 0.69 -7.79
CA LYS A 174 1.08 1.76 -7.27
C LYS A 174 0.40 2.58 -6.16
N ILE A 175 -0.94 2.64 -6.19
CA ILE A 175 -1.74 3.50 -5.29
C ILE A 175 -2.03 2.77 -3.97
N ARG A 176 -2.49 1.51 -4.02
CA ARG A 176 -2.86 0.72 -2.84
C ARG A 176 -2.40 -0.73 -2.98
N LYS A 177 -2.07 -1.32 -1.83
CA LYS A 177 -1.67 -2.74 -1.73
C LYS A 177 -2.83 -3.73 -1.88
N VAL A 178 -4.07 -3.26 -1.71
CA VAL A 178 -5.28 -4.09 -1.76
C VAL A 178 -6.24 -3.43 -2.74
N MET A 179 -6.74 -4.24 -3.67
CA MET A 179 -7.74 -3.84 -4.65
C MET A 179 -8.98 -4.72 -4.50
N TYR A 180 -10.15 -4.15 -4.70
CA TYR A 180 -11.42 -4.87 -4.67
C TYR A 180 -12.01 -4.96 -6.07
N PHE A 181 -12.66 -6.08 -6.34
CA PHE A 181 -13.31 -6.38 -7.61
C PHE A 181 -14.75 -6.80 -7.36
N LEU A 182 -15.63 -6.46 -8.29
CA LEU A 182 -16.97 -7.01 -8.38
C LEU A 182 -16.97 -8.09 -9.45
N ILE A 183 -17.40 -9.30 -9.09
CA ILE A 183 -17.44 -10.44 -10.00
C ILE A 183 -18.91 -10.81 -10.23
N THR A 184 -19.35 -10.73 -11.48
CA THR A 184 -20.70 -11.11 -11.90
C THR A 184 -20.67 -12.49 -12.52
N PHE A 185 -21.45 -13.42 -11.99
CA PHE A 185 -21.60 -14.77 -12.50
C PHE A 185 -22.82 -14.87 -13.41
N GLY A 186 -22.65 -15.47 -14.59
CA GLY A 186 -23.75 -15.85 -15.47
C GLY A 186 -24.60 -16.98 -14.86
N GLU A 187 -25.75 -17.27 -15.47
CA GLU A 187 -26.66 -18.30 -14.98
C GLU A 187 -25.97 -19.66 -14.81
N GLY A 188 -26.20 -20.30 -13.67
CA GLY A 188 -25.65 -21.63 -13.35
C GLY A 188 -24.20 -21.64 -12.83
N LEU A 189 -23.52 -20.49 -12.79
CA LEU A 189 -22.19 -20.35 -12.20
C LEU A 189 -22.24 -19.81 -10.78
N GLU A 190 -21.39 -20.37 -9.92
CA GLU A 190 -21.19 -19.93 -8.55
C GLU A 190 -19.71 -19.57 -8.30
N PRO A 191 -19.38 -18.84 -7.23
CA PRO A 191 -18.00 -18.52 -6.87
C PRO A 191 -17.09 -19.75 -6.74
N ALA A 192 -17.64 -20.90 -6.35
CA ALA A 192 -16.90 -22.16 -6.26
C ALA A 192 -16.40 -22.68 -7.61
N ASN A 193 -16.95 -22.19 -8.73
CA ASN A 193 -16.57 -22.62 -10.08
C ASN A 193 -15.49 -21.73 -10.71
N LEU A 194 -15.06 -20.67 -10.02
CA LEU A 194 -14.11 -19.69 -10.54
C LEU A 194 -12.78 -19.77 -9.81
N LYS A 195 -11.69 -19.89 -10.58
CA LYS A 195 -10.33 -19.59 -10.11
C LYS A 195 -9.80 -18.46 -10.97
N ALA A 196 -9.50 -17.33 -10.32
CA ALA A 196 -9.00 -16.14 -11.00
C ALA A 196 -7.75 -15.62 -10.32
N SER A 197 -6.72 -15.38 -11.11
CA SER A 197 -5.51 -14.68 -10.68
C SER A 197 -5.01 -13.76 -11.80
N VAL A 198 -4.18 -12.79 -11.42
CA VAL A 198 -3.53 -11.86 -12.34
C VAL A 198 -2.03 -12.05 -12.22
N VAL A 199 -1.37 -12.21 -13.37
CA VAL A 199 0.08 -12.40 -13.43
C VAL A 199 0.74 -11.08 -13.80
N PHE A 200 1.72 -10.68 -13.00
CA PHE A 200 2.55 -9.50 -13.25
C PHE A 200 4.01 -9.91 -13.35
N ASN A 201 4.70 -9.33 -14.34
CA ASN A 201 6.15 -9.36 -14.42
C ASN A 201 6.75 -8.25 -13.56
N GLN A 202 7.81 -8.57 -12.83
CA GLN A 202 8.58 -7.58 -12.09
C GLN A 202 9.72 -7.05 -12.97
N LEU A 203 9.68 -5.76 -13.30
CA LEU A 203 10.72 -5.04 -14.04
C LEU A 203 11.80 -4.46 -13.12
#